data_AF-A0A938LUB3-F1
#
_entry.id   AF-A0A938LUB3-F1
#
_cell.length_a   1.000
_cell.length_b   1.000
_cell.length_c   1.000
_cell.angle_alpha   90.00
_cell.angle_beta   90.00
_cell.angle_gamma   90.00
#
_symmetry.space_group_name_H-M   'P 1'
#
loop_
_entity.id
_entity.type
_entity.pdbx_description
1 polymer ?
#
loop_
_entity_poly.entity_id
_entity_poly.type
_entity_poly.pdbx_seq_one_letter_code
_entity_poly.pdbx_strand_id
1 'polypeptide(L)' 'EKAKAVRLLDELEFREAEVLRLHYGIAEPRPLSLKEIGKRMGLTRERIRQIRRDALTSLYELMEGE' A
#
# COMPACT_ATOMS: atom_id res chain seq x y z
N GLU A 1 7.93 -0.24 16.29
CA GLU A 1 7.87 -0.83 14.92
C GLU A 1 6.78 -0.26 14.03
N LYS A 2 5.48 -0.34 14.37
CA LYS A 2 4.39 0.22 13.51
C LYS A 2 4.60 1.69 13.10
N ALA A 3 5.15 2.51 13.98
CA ALA A 3 5.43 3.91 13.69
C ALA A 3 6.53 4.14 12.62
N LYS A 4 7.42 3.17 12.36
CA LYS A 4 8.38 3.25 11.25
C LYS A 4 7.69 2.93 9.93
N ALA A 5 6.89 1.86 9.90
CA ALA A 5 6.12 1.47 8.73
C ALA A 5 5.14 2.58 8.29
N VAL A 6 4.44 3.21 9.23
CA VAL A 6 3.53 4.33 8.91
C VAL A 6 4.28 5.50 8.27
N ARG A 7 5.44 5.87 8.82
CA ARG A 7 6.27 6.96 8.28
C ARG A 7 6.75 6.66 6.86
N LEU A 8 7.28 5.45 6.61
CA LEU A 8 7.72 5.07 5.26
C LEU A 8 6.56 5.06 4.25
N LEU A 9 5.34 4.71 4.69
CA LEU A 9 4.15 4.81 3.84
C LEU A 9 3.72 6.25 3.57
N ASP A 10 4.14 7.24 4.37
CA ASP A 10 3.86 8.66 4.11
C ASP A 10 4.79 9.23 3.01
N GLU A 11 5.91 8.54 2.71
CA GLU A 11 6.88 8.91 1.66
C GLU A 11 6.56 8.31 0.27
N LEU A 12 5.62 7.36 0.20
CA LEU A 12 5.17 6.75 -1.06
C LEU A 12 4.16 7.64 -1.81
N GLU A 13 3.97 7.37 -3.10
CA GLU A 13 2.88 8.00 -3.85
C GLU A 13 1.52 7.66 -3.21
N PHE A 14 0.59 8.62 -3.25
CA PHE A 14 -0.67 8.53 -2.52
C PHE A 14 -1.43 7.22 -2.76
N ARG A 15 -1.56 6.77 -4.02
CA ARG A 15 -2.29 5.53 -4.34
C ARG A 15 -1.53 4.29 -3.90
N GLU A 16 -0.20 4.31 -3.99
CA GLU A 16 0.66 3.23 -3.50
C GLU A 16 0.52 3.06 -1.98
N ALA A 17 0.66 4.15 -1.24
CA ALA A 17 0.44 4.21 0.20
C ALA A 17 -0.96 3.72 0.57
N GLU A 18 -1.99 4.19 -0.13
CA GLU A 18 -3.38 3.80 0.11
C GLU A 18 -3.59 2.29 -0.11
N VAL A 19 -3.07 1.74 -1.21
CA VAL A 19 -3.16 0.29 -1.49
C VAL A 19 -2.49 -0.53 -0.38
N LEU A 20 -1.31 -0.14 0.08
CA LEU A 20 -0.62 -0.86 1.16
C LEU A 20 -1.36 -0.71 2.50
N ARG A 21 -1.86 0.49 2.84
CA ARG A 21 -2.63 0.71 4.07
C ARG A 21 -3.88 -0.15 4.13
N LEU A 22 -4.66 -0.14 3.05
CA LEU A 22 -5.86 -0.95 2.93
C LEU A 22 -5.53 -2.45 2.96
N HIS A 23 -4.47 -2.87 2.28
CA HIS A 23 -4.13 -4.29 2.18
C HIS A 23 -3.63 -4.87 3.50
N TYR A 24 -2.87 -4.11 4.28
CA TYR A 24 -2.30 -4.55 5.56
C TYR A 24 -3.11 -4.12 6.79
N GLY A 25 -4.22 -3.40 6.60
CA GLY A 25 -5.08 -2.95 7.71
C GLY A 25 -4.43 -1.85 8.57
N ILE A 26 -3.64 -0.98 7.94
CA ILE A 26 -2.98 0.14 8.63
C ILE A 26 -3.95 1.31 8.65
N ALA A 27 -4.30 1.79 9.86
CA ALA A 27 -5.35 2.78 10.08
C ALA A 27 -6.75 2.33 9.57
N GLU A 28 -6.94 1.03 9.37
CA GLU A 28 -8.21 0.42 8.97
C GLU A 28 -8.59 -0.69 9.96
N PRO A 29 -9.89 -0.96 10.21
CA PRO A 29 -10.32 -1.97 11.17
C PRO A 29 -9.86 -3.40 10.83
N ARG A 30 -9.63 -3.67 9.54
CA ARG A 30 -9.15 -4.97 9.03
C ARG A 30 -8.40 -4.80 7.70
N PRO A 31 -7.50 -5.73 7.36
CA PRO A 31 -6.95 -5.81 6.01
C PRO A 31 -8.04 -6.10 4.97
N LEU A 32 -7.86 -5.53 3.78
CA LEU A 32 -8.69 -5.75 2.61
C LEU A 32 -7.98 -6.60 1.56
N SER A 33 -8.73 -7.43 0.86
CA SER A 33 -8.25 -8.16 -0.31
C SER A 33 -8.06 -7.22 -1.50
N LEU A 34 -7.21 -7.59 -2.46
CA LEU A 34 -7.00 -6.81 -3.70
C LEU A 34 -8.31 -6.61 -4.49
N LYS A 35 -9.28 -7.53 -4.35
CA LYS A 35 -10.60 -7.42 -4.98
C LYS A 35 -11.46 -6.35 -4.30
N GLU A 36 -11.46 -6.29 -2.97
CA GLU A 36 -12.18 -5.27 -2.21
C GLU A 36 -11.59 -3.88 -2.43
N ILE A 37 -10.26 -3.78 -2.43
CA ILE A 37 -9.53 -2.54 -2.73
C ILE A 37 -9.86 -2.09 -4.16
N GLY A 38 -9.84 -3.00 -5.13
CA GLY A 38 -10.21 -2.70 -6.51
C GLY A 38 -11.62 -2.12 -6.62
N LYS A 39 -12.59 -2.72 -5.92
CA LYS A 39 -13.96 -2.17 -5.85
C LYS A 39 -13.99 -0.76 -5.23
N ARG A 40 -13.24 -0.51 -4.14
CA ARG A 40 -13.20 0.78 -3.45
C ARG A 40 -12.56 1.88 -4.30
N MET A 41 -11.51 1.54 -5.07
CA MET A 41 -10.76 2.49 -5.90
C MET A 41 -11.27 2.58 -7.35
N GLY A 42 -12.31 1.82 -7.73
CA GLY A 42 -12.80 1.77 -9.11
C GLY A 42 -11.82 1.13 -10.09
N LEU A 43 -10.98 0.20 -9.62
CA LEU A 43 -9.91 -0.45 -10.37
C LEU A 43 -10.09 -1.98 -10.43
N THR A 44 -9.50 -2.60 -11.45
CA THR A 44 -9.46 -4.06 -11.52
C THR A 44 -8.53 -4.63 -10.45
N ARG A 45 -8.78 -5.88 -10.03
CA ARG A 45 -7.89 -6.61 -9.11
C ARG A 45 -6.45 -6.65 -9.61
N GLU A 46 -6.28 -6.81 -10.93
CA GLU A 46 -4.97 -6.87 -11.58
C GLU A 46 -4.24 -5.52 -11.47
N ARG A 47 -4.97 -4.40 -11.67
CA ARG A 47 -4.40 -3.07 -11.48
C ARG A 47 -3.97 -2.82 -10.03
N ILE A 48 -4.77 -3.24 -9.05
CA ILE A 48 -4.37 -3.16 -7.63
C ILE A 48 -3.14 -4.03 -7.36
N ARG A 49 -3.05 -5.23 -7.95
CA ARG A 49 -1.86 -6.08 -7.81
C ARG A 49 -0.61 -5.40 -8.39
N GLN A 50 -0.73 -4.68 -9.50
CA GLN A 50 0.38 -3.89 -10.07
C GLN A 50 0.80 -2.79 -9.11
N ILE A 51 -0.13 -1.93 -8.69
CA ILE A 51 0.14 -0.82 -7.75
C ILE A 51 0.78 -1.35 -6.47
N ARG A 52 0.29 -2.48 -5.93
CA ARG A 52 0.90 -3.09 -4.73
C ARG A 52 2.36 -3.51 -4.96
N ARG A 53 2.69 -4.06 -6.14
CA ARG A 53 4.07 -4.46 -6.44
C ARG A 53 4.96 -3.22 -6.56
N ASP A 54 4.50 -2.22 -7.28
CA ASP A 54 5.25 -0.97 -7.50
C ASP A 54 5.50 -0.28 -6.14
N ALA A 55 4.45 -0.17 -5.32
CA ALA A 55 4.53 0.34 -3.94
C ALA A 55 5.52 -0.41 -3.05
N LEU A 56 5.60 -1.74 -3.17
CA LEU A 56 6.55 -2.55 -2.41
C LEU A 56 7.98 -2.29 -2.90
N THR A 57 8.20 -2.17 -4.21
CA THR A 57 9.51 -1.83 -4.77
C THR A 57 9.97 -0.47 -4.26
N SER A 58 9.14 0.57 -4.34
CA SER A 58 9.46 1.90 -3.83
C SER A 58 9.72 1.89 -2.32
N LEU A 59 8.97 1.07 -1.56
CA LEU A 59 9.22 0.91 -0.12
C LEU A 59 10.59 0.27 0.16
N TYR A 60 11.00 -0.72 -0.63
CA TYR A 60 12.34 -1.32 -0.53
C TYR A 60 13.43 -0.29 -0.84
N GLU A 61 13.28 0.48 -1.91
CA GLU A 61 14.25 1.54 -2.29
C GLU A 61 14.38 2.60 -1.19
N LEU A 62 13.28 3.01 -0.57
CA LEU A 62 13.28 3.93 0.58
C LEU A 62 13.99 3.33 1.81
N MET A 63 13.89 2.02 2.01
CA MET A 63 14.54 1.33 3.13
C MET A 63 16.03 1.09 2.90
N GLU A 64 16.48 0.91 1.65
CA GLU A 64 17.89 0.75 1.28
C GLU A 64 18.63 2.09 1.18
N GLY A 65 17.91 3.19 1.00
CA GLY A 65 18.44 4.55 0.97
C GLY A 65 18.64 5.22 2.35
N GLU A 66 18.35 4.52 3.46
CA GLU A 66 18.63 4.96 4.84
C GLU A 66 20.07 4.62 5.29
#